data_AF-A0A178DTT0-F1
#
_entry.id   AF-A0A178DTT0-F1
#
_cell.length_a   1.000
_cell.length_b   1.000
_cell.length_c   1.000
_cell.angle_alpha   90.00
_cell.angle_beta   90.00
_cell.angle_gamma   90.00
#
_symmetry.space_group_name_H-M   'P 1'
#
loop_
_entity.id
_entity.type
_entity.pdbx_description
1 polymer ?
#
loop_
_entity_poly.entity_id
_entity_poly.type
_entity_poly.pdbx_seq_one_letter_code
_entity_poly.pdbx_strand_id
1 'polypeptide(L)'
;MSENIEEGCIQIVTYIRRRRDLTPAQFYDHWENTHALKVAPWAEKHGIRRYQQIHVCGKMVPIAATASAPNAISKGELPTEAIEFDGIAMFLVPSLKKFTDAFKDPYYVEVIEPDEREMLDKDGPGSGVVASFQGRMIDMLHNSQSAIGAQGDGYRKAFEEFERGRSG
;
A
#
# COMPACT_ATOMS: atom_id res chain seq x y z
N MET A 1 18.36 -2.50 -22.63
CA MET A 1 17.03 -2.87 -22.15
C MET A 1 17.07 -2.69 -20.65
N SER A 2 16.38 -1.68 -20.10
CA SER A 2 16.23 -1.61 -18.65
C SER A 2 15.39 -2.81 -18.23
N GLU A 3 15.98 -3.75 -17.49
CA GLU A 3 15.19 -4.75 -16.77
C GLU A 3 14.09 -4.00 -16.02
N ASN A 4 12.84 -4.45 -16.15
CA ASN A 4 11.77 -3.86 -15.36
C ASN A 4 12.01 -4.29 -13.92
N ILE A 5 12.66 -3.42 -13.13
CA ILE A 5 13.13 -3.68 -11.76
C ILE A 5 12.01 -4.05 -10.76
N GLU A 6 10.76 -3.97 -11.23
CA GLU A 6 9.52 -4.26 -10.52
C GLU A 6 8.91 -5.62 -10.91
N GLU A 7 9.44 -6.30 -11.94
CA GLU A 7 8.96 -7.61 -12.36
C GLU A 7 9.14 -8.64 -11.22
N GLY A 8 8.09 -9.42 -10.95
CA GLY A 8 8.08 -10.39 -9.86
C GLY A 8 7.93 -9.79 -8.46
N CYS A 9 7.75 -8.47 -8.33
CA CYS A 9 7.48 -7.87 -7.03
C CYS A 9 6.09 -8.23 -6.48
N ILE A 10 5.97 -8.08 -5.16
CA ILE A 10 4.78 -8.35 -4.38
C ILE A 10 4.20 -7.00 -3.96
N GLN A 11 2.93 -6.77 -4.32
CA GLN A 11 2.17 -5.62 -3.88
C GLN A 11 1.58 -5.92 -2.50
N ILE A 12 1.85 -5.06 -1.55
CA ILE A 12 1.21 -5.01 -0.24
C ILE A 12 0.20 -3.86 -0.26
N VAL A 13 -1.01 -4.11 0.25
CA VAL A 13 -2.10 -3.14 0.35
C VAL A 13 -2.61 -3.13 1.77
N THR A 14 -2.41 -2.02 2.48
CA THR A 14 -2.67 -1.90 3.91
C THR A 14 -3.70 -0.80 4.17
N TYR A 15 -4.84 -1.17 4.74
CA TYR A 15 -5.90 -0.26 5.15
C TYR A 15 -5.60 0.23 6.56
N ILE A 16 -5.49 1.54 6.73
CA ILE A 16 -5.11 2.15 8.00
C ILE A 16 -6.22 3.03 8.56
N ARG A 17 -6.39 3.01 9.88
CA ARG A 17 -7.31 3.88 10.63
C ARG A 17 -6.50 5.01 11.24
N ARG A 18 -6.93 6.25 11.00
CA ARG A 18 -6.33 7.42 11.65
C ARG A 18 -6.64 7.42 13.15
N ARG A 19 -5.79 8.08 13.93
CA ARG A 19 -6.03 8.37 15.35
C ARG A 19 -7.37 9.11 15.53
N ARG A 20 -8.13 8.74 16.55
CA ARG A 20 -9.57 9.08 16.68
C ARG A 20 -9.84 10.56 16.91
N ASP A 21 -8.89 11.27 17.50
CA ASP A 21 -8.91 12.71 17.79
C ASP A 21 -8.55 13.59 16.58
N LEU A 22 -7.94 13.02 15.54
CA LEU A 22 -7.60 13.77 14.32
C LEU A 22 -8.82 13.97 13.42
N THR A 23 -8.83 15.04 12.64
CA THR A 23 -9.68 15.13 11.45
C THR A 23 -9.02 14.41 10.27
N PRO A 24 -9.75 14.02 9.22
CA PRO A 24 -9.15 13.46 8.00
C PRO A 24 -8.08 14.38 7.39
N ALA A 25 -8.32 15.70 7.38
CA ALA A 25 -7.36 16.67 6.85
C ALA A 25 -6.05 16.70 7.64
N GLN A 26 -6.12 16.70 8.98
CA GLN A 26 -4.92 16.63 9.83
C GLN A 26 -4.18 15.30 9.65
N PHE A 27 -4.92 14.20 9.52
CA PHE A 27 -4.32 12.90 9.25
C PHE A 27 -3.57 12.89 7.93
N TYR A 28 -4.19 13.35 6.83
CA TYR A 28 -3.56 13.40 5.52
C TYR A 28 -2.36 14.34 5.46
N ASP A 29 -2.46 15.52 6.07
CA ASP A 29 -1.34 16.46 6.15
C ASP A 29 -0.15 15.85 6.90
N HIS A 30 -0.37 15.21 8.06
CA HIS A 30 0.70 14.53 8.78
C HIS A 30 1.26 13.35 7.99
N TRP A 31 0.40 12.56 7.34
CA TRP A 31 0.79 11.35 6.63
C TRP A 31 1.66 11.67 5.40
N GLU A 32 1.28 12.67 4.62
CA GLU A 32 2.01 13.10 3.42
C GLU A 32 3.24 13.94 3.76
N ASN A 33 3.09 14.94 4.63
CA ASN A 33 4.12 15.98 4.83
C ASN A 33 5.08 15.70 5.99
N THR A 34 4.78 14.72 6.86
CA THR A 34 5.65 14.35 7.99
C THR A 34 6.06 12.89 7.93
N HIS A 35 5.09 11.97 7.93
CA HIS A 35 5.35 10.54 7.98
C HIS A 35 6.07 10.05 6.71
N ALA A 36 5.62 10.48 5.52
CA ALA A 36 6.25 10.08 4.26
C ALA A 36 7.74 10.47 4.20
N LEU A 37 8.10 11.65 4.70
CA LEU A 37 9.49 12.13 4.73
C LEU A 37 10.40 11.27 5.62
N LYS A 38 9.84 10.69 6.69
CA LYS A 38 10.54 9.74 7.57
C LYS A 38 10.64 8.37 6.92
N VAL A 39 9.56 7.89 6.29
CA VAL A 39 9.50 6.55 5.69
C VAL A 39 10.35 6.45 4.41
N ALA A 40 10.39 7.48 3.57
CA ALA A 40 11.08 7.45 2.27
C ALA A 40 12.55 6.97 2.35
N PRO A 41 13.45 7.59 3.15
CA PRO A 41 14.84 7.14 3.23
C PRO A 41 14.99 5.73 3.82
N TRP A 42 14.11 5.33 4.74
CA TRP A 42 14.07 3.96 5.26
C TRP A 42 13.65 2.96 4.17
N ALA A 43 12.63 3.30 3.38
CA ALA A 43 12.13 2.48 2.29
C ALA A 43 13.21 2.27 1.21
N GLU A 44 13.92 3.34 0.85
CA GLU A 44 15.07 3.29 -0.07
C GLU A 44 16.16 2.34 0.43
N LYS A 45 16.58 2.49 1.70
CA LYS A 45 17.61 1.65 2.34
C LYS A 45 17.27 0.16 2.27
N HIS A 46 16.00 -0.19 2.43
CA HIS A 46 15.53 -1.58 2.45
C HIS A 46 15.11 -2.11 1.07
N GLY A 47 15.28 -1.32 0.02
CA GLY A 47 15.02 -1.73 -1.36
C GLY A 47 13.53 -1.90 -1.68
N ILE A 48 12.65 -1.19 -0.97
CA ILE A 48 11.25 -1.06 -1.34
C ILE A 48 11.18 -0.34 -2.69
N ARG A 49 10.42 -0.88 -3.65
CA ARG A 49 10.36 -0.36 -5.03
C ARG A 49 9.40 0.82 -5.16
N ARG A 50 8.26 0.73 -4.49
CA ARG A 50 7.27 1.81 -4.43
C ARG A 50 6.67 1.88 -3.04
N TYR A 51 6.48 3.11 -2.57
CA TYR A 51 5.62 3.44 -1.44
C TYR A 51 4.60 4.47 -1.94
N GLN A 52 3.32 4.19 -1.75
CA GLN A 52 2.23 5.07 -2.18
C GLN A 52 1.22 5.21 -1.06
N GLN A 53 0.66 6.42 -0.95
CA GLN A 53 -0.43 6.74 -0.05
C GLN A 53 -1.68 7.00 -0.89
N ILE A 54 -2.80 6.44 -0.49
CA ILE A 54 -4.11 6.76 -1.08
C ILE A 54 -4.95 7.39 0.03
N HIS A 55 -5.26 8.67 -0.14
CA HIS A 55 -6.13 9.44 0.75
C HIS A 55 -7.59 9.11 0.45
N VAL A 56 -8.09 8.06 1.08
CA VAL A 56 -9.46 7.56 0.89
C VAL A 56 -9.96 6.91 2.17
N CYS A 57 -11.26 7.05 2.44
CA CYS A 57 -11.91 6.41 3.57
C CYS A 57 -13.00 5.43 3.13
N GLY A 58 -13.32 4.49 4.00
CA GLY A 58 -14.35 3.49 3.77
C GLY A 58 -14.56 2.62 4.98
N LYS A 59 -15.27 1.50 4.82
CA LYS A 59 -15.47 0.51 5.88
C LYS A 59 -15.14 -0.89 5.39
N MET A 60 -14.57 -1.71 6.27
CA MET A 60 -14.32 -3.13 6.02
C MET A 60 -14.28 -3.93 7.32
N VAL A 61 -14.53 -5.23 7.23
CA VAL A 61 -14.31 -6.15 8.35
C VAL A 61 -12.79 -6.29 8.56
N PRO A 62 -12.25 -6.06 9.77
CA PRO A 62 -10.83 -6.20 10.06
C PRO A 62 -10.30 -7.60 9.75
N ILE A 63 -9.07 -7.67 9.28
CA ILE A 63 -8.37 -8.94 9.01
C ILE A 63 -6.98 -8.87 9.63
N ALA A 64 -6.58 -9.94 10.33
CA ALA A 64 -5.29 -10.02 10.98
C ALA A 64 -4.17 -9.84 9.94
N ALA A 65 -3.45 -8.73 10.06
CA ALA A 65 -2.26 -8.44 9.31
C ALA A 65 -1.12 -9.33 9.81
N THR A 66 -0.93 -10.49 9.18
CA THR A 66 0.11 -11.45 9.56
C THR A 66 1.45 -11.07 8.93
N ALA A 67 1.72 -11.55 7.71
CA ALA A 67 3.01 -11.40 7.04
C ALA A 67 3.23 -10.01 6.40
N SER A 68 2.14 -9.30 6.08
CA SER A 68 2.12 -8.10 5.23
C SER A 68 2.06 -6.78 5.99
N ALA A 69 1.95 -6.80 7.33
CA ALA A 69 2.13 -5.63 8.18
C ALA A 69 2.60 -6.10 9.58
N PRO A 70 3.90 -6.41 9.74
CA PRO A 70 4.44 -7.05 10.94
C PRO A 70 4.43 -6.16 12.18
N ASN A 71 4.23 -4.85 12.02
CA ASN A 71 4.01 -3.89 13.10
C ASN A 71 2.56 -3.89 13.63
N ALA A 72 1.63 -4.55 12.93
CA ALA A 72 0.22 -4.61 13.28
C ALA A 72 -0.09 -5.77 14.23
N ILE A 73 0.30 -5.62 15.49
CA ILE A 73 0.00 -6.62 16.52
C ILE A 73 -1.40 -6.32 17.10
N SER A 74 -2.38 -7.18 16.80
CA SER A 74 -3.68 -7.12 17.48
C SER A 74 -3.53 -7.64 18.92
N LYS A 75 -3.89 -6.82 19.90
CA LYS A 75 -3.88 -7.20 21.33
C LYS A 75 -5.14 -7.94 21.76
N GLY A 76 -6.10 -8.13 20.87
CA GLY A 76 -7.38 -8.79 21.14
C GLY A 76 -8.02 -9.40 19.90
N GLU A 77 -9.19 -9.99 20.08
CA GLU A 77 -10.00 -10.51 18.99
C GLU A 77 -10.40 -9.37 18.04
N LEU A 78 -10.31 -9.64 16.74
CA LEU A 78 -10.73 -8.67 15.74
C LEU A 78 -12.26 -8.64 15.66
N PRO A 79 -12.86 -7.45 15.52
CA PRO A 79 -14.30 -7.33 15.27
C PRO A 79 -14.73 -8.12 14.03
N THR A 80 -15.94 -8.68 14.09
CA THR A 80 -16.59 -9.31 12.93
C THR A 80 -17.43 -8.32 12.11
N GLU A 81 -17.68 -7.13 12.66
CA GLU A 81 -18.38 -6.05 11.99
C GLU A 81 -17.42 -5.13 11.22
N ALA A 82 -17.95 -4.43 10.21
CA ALA A 82 -17.17 -3.51 9.41
C ALA A 82 -16.81 -2.25 10.21
N ILE A 83 -15.52 -1.94 10.30
CA ILE A 83 -15.00 -0.72 10.90
C ILE A 83 -14.45 0.22 9.82
N GLU A 84 -14.25 1.47 10.18
CA GLU A 84 -13.70 2.47 9.27
C GLU A 84 -12.21 2.25 8.98
N PHE A 85 -11.77 2.67 7.81
CA PHE A 85 -10.39 3.00 7.51
C PHE A 85 -10.35 4.40 6.89
N ASP A 86 -9.21 5.08 6.99
CA ASP A 86 -9.04 6.46 6.54
C ASP A 86 -7.90 6.62 5.52
N GLY A 87 -7.14 5.57 5.22
CA GLY A 87 -6.14 5.59 4.18
C GLY A 87 -5.73 4.19 3.71
N ILE A 88 -5.08 4.13 2.55
CA ILE A 88 -4.46 2.90 2.04
C ILE A 88 -2.98 3.13 1.78
N ALA A 89 -2.11 2.46 2.54
CA ALA A 89 -0.68 2.40 2.27
C ALA A 89 -0.39 1.25 1.31
N MET A 90 0.37 1.53 0.26
CA MET A 90 0.78 0.53 -0.73
C MET A 90 2.29 0.44 -0.80
N PHE A 91 2.82 -0.76 -0.65
CA PHE A 91 4.25 -1.05 -0.81
C PHE A 91 4.45 -2.08 -1.90
N LEU A 92 5.30 -1.78 -2.88
CA LEU A 92 5.77 -2.77 -3.85
C LEU A 92 7.15 -3.24 -3.42
N VAL A 93 7.30 -4.54 -3.13
CA VAL A 93 8.52 -5.10 -2.55
C VAL A 93 9.01 -6.31 -3.33
N PRO A 94 10.34 -6.51 -3.44
CA PRO A 94 10.88 -7.70 -4.12
C PRO A 94 10.82 -8.96 -3.23
N SER A 95 10.60 -8.80 -1.92
CA SER A 95 10.55 -9.93 -0.98
C SER A 95 9.79 -9.53 0.29
N LEU A 96 8.78 -10.32 0.64
CA LEU A 96 8.06 -10.16 1.91
C LEU A 96 8.98 -10.35 3.12
N LYS A 97 9.91 -11.30 3.07
CA LYS A 97 10.85 -11.53 4.16
C LYS A 97 11.72 -10.29 4.42
N LYS A 98 12.29 -9.71 3.36
CA LYS A 98 13.09 -8.48 3.49
C LYS A 98 12.25 -7.31 4.00
N PHE A 99 11.02 -7.19 3.51
CA PHE A 99 10.09 -6.19 4.02
C PHE A 99 9.82 -6.39 5.51
N THR A 100 9.55 -7.62 5.96
CA THR A 100 9.36 -7.91 7.39
C THR A 100 10.60 -7.60 8.23
N ASP A 101 11.79 -7.96 7.73
CA ASP A 101 13.05 -7.67 8.43
C ASP A 101 13.36 -6.16 8.51
N ALA A 102 12.84 -5.35 7.57
CA ALA A 102 13.04 -3.89 7.56
C ALA A 102 12.45 -3.20 8.81
N PHE A 103 11.41 -3.76 9.42
CA PHE A 103 10.79 -3.24 10.64
C PHE A 103 11.68 -3.43 11.89
N LYS A 104 12.73 -4.24 11.80
CA LYS A 104 13.74 -4.41 12.86
C LYS A 104 14.81 -3.31 12.83
N ASP A 105 14.79 -2.45 11.81
CA ASP A 105 15.73 -1.35 11.70
C ASP A 105 15.57 -0.38 12.88
N PRO A 106 16.65 0.01 13.57
CA PRO A 106 16.57 0.99 14.66
C PRO A 106 15.88 2.29 14.25
N TYR A 107 16.06 2.76 13.01
CA TYR A 107 15.37 3.95 12.52
C TYR A 107 13.85 3.75 12.48
N TYR A 108 13.39 2.55 12.12
CA TYR A 108 11.97 2.25 12.18
C TYR A 108 11.46 2.34 13.62
N VAL A 109 12.13 1.66 14.55
CA VAL A 109 11.71 1.56 15.96
C VAL A 109 11.77 2.90 16.70
N GLU A 110 12.81 3.69 16.43
CA GLU A 110 13.10 4.93 17.18
C GLU A 110 12.49 6.18 16.52
N VAL A 111 12.16 6.14 15.23
CA VAL A 111 11.69 7.33 14.48
C VAL A 111 10.32 7.13 13.84
N ILE A 112 10.12 6.04 13.10
CA ILE A 112 8.87 5.81 12.35
C ILE A 112 7.75 5.33 13.27
N GLU A 113 7.99 4.32 14.10
CA GLU A 113 6.96 3.77 14.99
C GLU A 113 6.41 4.82 15.98
N PRO A 114 7.24 5.69 16.62
CA PRO A 114 6.71 6.77 17.45
C PRO A 114 5.85 7.75 16.65
N ASP A 115 6.23 8.06 15.41
CA ASP A 115 5.45 8.91 14.52
C ASP A 115 4.11 8.27 14.11
N GLU A 116 4.08 6.96 13.89
CA GLU A 116 2.83 6.25 13.63
C GLU A 116 1.83 6.38 14.79
N ARG A 117 2.29 6.55 16.03
CA ARG A 117 1.41 6.78 17.20
C ARG A 117 0.76 8.15 17.19
N GLU A 118 1.35 9.10 16.48
CA GLU A 118 0.77 10.43 16.30
C GLU A 118 -0.37 10.45 15.29
N MET A 119 -0.39 9.50 14.35
CA MET A 119 -1.35 9.52 13.23
C MET A 119 -2.30 8.32 13.16
N LEU A 120 -1.96 7.16 13.72
CA LEU A 120 -2.75 5.92 13.63
C LEU A 120 -3.51 5.59 14.92
N ASP A 121 -4.64 4.90 14.80
CA ASP A 121 -5.41 4.37 15.94
C ASP A 121 -4.71 3.15 16.59
N LYS A 122 -3.58 3.37 17.27
CA LYS A 122 -2.76 2.33 17.89
C LYS A 122 -3.47 1.56 19.01
N ASP A 123 -4.56 2.10 19.55
CA ASP A 123 -5.40 1.45 20.55
C ASP A 123 -6.59 0.68 19.92
N GLY A 124 -6.82 0.87 18.61
CA GLY A 124 -7.85 0.19 17.86
C GLY A 124 -7.45 -1.22 17.37
N PRO A 125 -8.39 -1.93 16.71
CA PRO A 125 -8.13 -3.22 16.09
C PRO A 125 -6.90 -3.17 15.17
N GLY A 126 -6.00 -4.15 15.32
CA GLY A 126 -4.77 -4.24 14.52
C GLY A 126 -3.78 -3.08 14.71
N SER A 127 -3.87 -2.32 15.80
CA SER A 127 -2.96 -1.20 16.10
C SER A 127 -2.92 -0.16 14.96
N GLY A 128 -4.11 0.20 14.47
CA GLY A 128 -4.30 1.16 13.39
C GLY A 128 -4.18 0.57 11.98
N VAL A 129 -3.79 -0.69 11.85
CA VAL A 129 -3.88 -1.44 10.58
C VAL A 129 -5.13 -2.31 10.61
N VAL A 130 -6.16 -1.89 9.89
CA VAL A 130 -7.46 -2.56 9.83
C VAL A 130 -7.35 -3.90 9.09
N ALA A 131 -6.61 -3.90 7.98
CA ALA A 131 -6.30 -5.09 7.20
C ALA A 131 -5.05 -4.86 6.36
N SER A 132 -4.30 -5.93 6.08
CA SER A 132 -3.20 -5.87 5.12
C SER A 132 -3.21 -7.11 4.23
N PHE A 133 -3.19 -6.88 2.92
CA PHE A 133 -3.18 -7.93 1.90
C PHE A 133 -1.87 -7.88 1.12
N GLN A 134 -1.52 -9.02 0.52
CA GLN A 134 -0.36 -9.11 -0.35
C GLN A 134 -0.68 -9.97 -1.57
N GLY A 135 -0.08 -9.66 -2.71
CA GLY A 135 -0.27 -10.42 -3.93
C GLY A 135 0.79 -10.09 -4.98
N ARG A 136 0.87 -10.94 -6.01
CA ARG A 136 1.72 -10.65 -7.17
C ARG A 136 1.21 -9.40 -7.88
N MET A 137 2.10 -8.46 -8.15
CA MET A 137 1.80 -7.31 -9.00
C MET A 137 1.86 -7.75 -10.47
N ILE A 138 0.84 -7.41 -11.25
CA ILE A 138 0.78 -7.71 -12.68
C ILE A 138 0.38 -6.43 -13.42
N ASP A 139 1.33 -5.84 -14.14
CA ASP A 139 1.07 -4.65 -14.94
C ASP A 139 0.28 -5.04 -16.20
N MET A 140 -0.91 -4.48 -16.37
CA MET A 140 -1.67 -4.53 -17.63
C MET A 140 -1.28 -3.35 -18.53
N LEU A 141 -1.14 -2.18 -17.90
CA LEU A 141 -0.56 -0.98 -18.51
C LEU A 141 0.53 -0.42 -17.59
N HIS A 142 1.60 0.08 -18.19
CA HIS A 142 2.68 0.78 -17.50
C HIS A 142 3.09 1.99 -18.36
N ASN A 143 3.18 3.18 -17.76
CA ASN A 143 3.47 4.44 -18.47
C ASN A 143 2.64 4.66 -19.74
N SER A 144 1.32 4.47 -19.64
CA SER A 144 0.36 4.59 -20.76
C SER A 144 0.60 3.62 -21.93
N GLN A 145 1.41 2.58 -21.73
CA GLN A 145 1.69 1.54 -22.71
C GLN A 145 1.23 0.17 -22.21
N SER A 146 0.84 -0.70 -23.14
CA SER A 146 0.46 -2.08 -22.83
C SER A 146 1.66 -2.87 -22.36
N ALA A 147 1.55 -3.47 -21.18
CA ALA A 147 2.58 -4.37 -20.63
C ALA A 147 2.33 -5.85 -21.00
N ILE A 148 1.19 -6.15 -21.64
CA ILE A 148 0.73 -7.52 -21.97
C ILE A 148 1.47 -8.13 -23.19
N GLY A 149 2.31 -7.33 -23.87
CA GLY A 149 3.04 -7.75 -25.07
C GLY A 149 2.13 -8.23 -26.21
N ALA A 150 2.66 -9.09 -27.09
CA ALA A 150 1.98 -9.57 -28.29
C ALA A 150 0.71 -10.41 -28.02
N GLN A 151 0.51 -10.88 -26.78
CA GLN A 151 -0.69 -11.64 -26.40
C GLN A 151 -1.97 -10.81 -26.55
N GLY A 152 -1.87 -9.48 -26.47
CA GLY A 152 -3.00 -8.56 -26.60
C GLY A 152 -3.30 -8.11 -28.04
N ASP A 153 -2.51 -8.50 -29.04
CA ASP A 153 -2.56 -7.90 -30.38
C ASP A 153 -3.90 -8.12 -31.10
N GLY A 154 -4.56 -9.26 -30.87
CA GLY A 154 -5.88 -9.53 -31.42
C GLY A 154 -6.93 -8.51 -30.95
N TYR A 155 -6.95 -8.23 -29.64
CA TYR A 155 -7.88 -7.24 -29.06
C TYR A 155 -7.50 -5.81 -29.41
N ARG A 156 -6.20 -5.51 -29.58
CA ARG A 156 -5.74 -4.20 -30.07
C ARG A 156 -6.31 -3.90 -31.45
N LYS A 157 -6.23 -4.86 -32.39
CA LYS A 157 -6.81 -4.70 -33.74
C LYS A 157 -8.32 -4.51 -33.71
N ALA A 158 -9.01 -5.32 -32.91
CA ALA A 158 -10.46 -5.19 -32.74
C ALA A 158 -10.86 -3.81 -32.19
N PHE A 159 -10.09 -3.26 -31.25
CA PHE A 159 -10.30 -1.90 -30.73
C PHE A 159 -10.07 -0.82 -31.81
N GLU A 160 -9.00 -0.94 -32.61
CA GLU A 160 -8.72 -0.01 -33.71
C GLU A 160 -9.77 -0.05 -34.83
N GLU A 161 -10.37 -1.21 -35.10
CA GLU A 161 -11.52 -1.35 -35.99
C GLU A 161 -12.77 -0.65 -35.44
N PHE A 162 -13.05 -0.83 -34.15
CA PHE A 162 -14.16 -0.18 -33.48
C PHE A 162 -14.07 1.35 -33.52
N GLU A 163 -12.91 1.93 -33.20
CA GLU A 163 -12.70 3.38 -33.21
C GLU A 163 -12.84 3.97 -34.63
N ARG A 164 -12.36 3.26 -35.65
CA ARG A 164 -12.53 3.67 -37.06
C ARG A 164 -14.00 3.68 -37.48
N GLY A 165 -14.79 2.71 -37.05
CA GLY A 165 -16.23 2.63 -37.37
C GLY A 165 -17.11 3.71 -36.73
N ARG A 166 -16.58 4.49 -35.77
CA ARG A 166 -17.28 5.60 -35.12
C ARG A 166 -16.84 6.99 -35.58
N SER A 167 -15.80 7.04 -36.40
CA SER A 167 -15.20 8.27 -36.92
C SER A 167 -15.78 8.69 -38.29
N GLY A 168 -16.77 7.96 -38.79
CA GLY A 168 -17.53 8.26 -40.02
C GLY A 168 -19.01 8.37 -39.74
#